data_AF-A0A9P8HFP1-F1
#
_entry.id   AF-A0A9P8HFP1-F1
#
_cell.length_a   1.000
_cell.length_b   1.000
_cell.length_c   1.000
_cell.angle_alpha   90.00
_cell.angle_beta   90.00
_cell.angle_gamma   90.00
#
_symmetry.space_group_name_H-M   'P 1'
#
loop_
_entity.id
_entity.type
_entity.pdbx_description
1 polymer ?
#
loop_
_entity_poly.entity_id
_entity_poly.type
_entity_poly.pdbx_seq_one_letter_code
_entity_poly.pdbx_strand_id
1 'polypeptide(L)'
;MPMVEVVRRQDQLRRRLNGRCKGLLEVCRNSNEGPYMGHRVDFLHRTVRDFLRTKEMSDFLAEKAGDHGGPNTLIFKSFVPLIKSIPWEEVDVSEGGLLSRMLGDAMHYAYKAELESGEPQVDLLDDLYRTLKFYATTTGKPVPWYQGCYTSSDDGTGYAPCQTFLEFAIQNGLCLYVRDQLRREYQPLEAQQPLLHCAIAHLPGYTIREPDLTPMIRVLLEERDSCHAELLKQDAWRSFIMALVKILLDEQNSLEIKVIYMIEHRQDMIQLLLAVGADANAQWKDSLSVWHHLLVAIAGSPLLPNPDIVQITRYFLDAGASLSGPNWSASDAFTKSLLEHGSNIETPCDTNHLGFLVQIYCLLISKGMELKPSEKLLIHQRLPGRLSESISAAIDQQKLEKKVKSQAAAKGAQSWTWTSWLGALW
;
A
#
# COMPACT_ATOMS: atom_id res chain seq x y z
N MET A 1 36.96 4.63 -9.73
CA MET A 1 38.02 5.47 -9.12
C MET A 1 39.03 4.53 -8.47
N PRO A 2 40.35 4.69 -8.64
CA PRO A 2 41.32 3.78 -8.01
C PRO A 2 41.14 3.75 -6.47
N MET A 3 41.22 2.57 -5.86
CA MET A 3 41.03 2.40 -4.41
C MET A 3 41.94 3.30 -3.56
N VAL A 4 43.15 3.59 -4.04
CA VAL A 4 44.09 4.51 -3.40
C VAL A 4 43.52 5.93 -3.28
N GLU A 5 42.83 6.40 -4.31
CA GLU A 5 42.20 7.73 -4.33
C GLU A 5 40.99 7.78 -3.39
N VAL A 6 40.23 6.67 -3.27
CA VAL A 6 39.12 6.54 -2.31
C VAL A 6 39.63 6.74 -0.88
N VAL A 7 40.65 5.97 -0.49
CA VAL A 7 41.26 6.05 0.85
C VAL A 7 41.82 7.44 1.12
N ARG A 8 42.53 8.03 0.14
CA ARG A 8 43.11 9.37 0.27
C ARG A 8 42.04 10.44 0.52
N ARG A 9 40.93 10.40 -0.24
CA ARG A 9 39.81 11.33 -0.07
C ARG A 9 39.11 11.14 1.27
N GLN A 10 38.92 9.90 1.71
CA GLN A 10 38.34 9.58 3.01
C GLN A 10 39.18 10.11 4.17
N ASP A 11 40.50 9.91 4.13
CA ASP A 11 41.41 10.45 5.15
C ASP A 11 41.37 11.98 5.20
N GLN A 12 41.31 12.63 4.03
CA GLN A 12 41.18 14.07 3.96
C GLN A 12 39.85 14.55 4.56
N LEU A 13 38.74 13.86 4.25
CA LEU A 13 37.42 14.14 4.81
C LEU A 13 37.38 13.96 6.32
N ARG A 14 37.93 12.84 6.83
CA ARG A 14 38.05 12.55 8.26
C ARG A 14 38.81 13.66 9.00
N ARG A 15 39.96 14.11 8.48
CA ARG A 15 40.73 15.21 9.07
C ARG A 15 39.96 16.52 9.07
N ARG A 16 39.26 16.85 7.98
CA ARG A 16 38.43 18.07 7.87
C ARG A 16 37.26 18.03 8.85
N LEU A 17 36.60 16.88 8.96
CA LEU A 17 35.46 16.68 9.84
C LEU A 17 35.88 16.77 11.31
N ASN A 18 36.97 16.11 11.70
CA ASN A 18 37.54 16.24 13.04
C ASN A 18 37.96 17.68 13.37
N GLY A 19 38.60 18.38 12.43
CA GLY A 19 39.03 19.76 12.60
C GLY A 19 37.87 20.77 12.73
N ARG A 20 36.80 20.59 11.96
CA ARG A 20 35.63 21.49 11.99
C ARG A 20 34.68 21.19 13.14
N CYS A 21 34.44 19.90 13.40
CA CYS A 21 33.49 19.46 14.41
C CYS A 21 34.13 19.29 15.78
N LYS A 22 35.43 19.59 15.93
CA LYS A 22 36.18 19.53 17.20
C LYS A 22 35.98 18.20 17.96
N GLY A 23 35.90 17.09 17.23
CA GLY A 23 35.67 15.76 17.80
C GLY A 23 34.22 15.47 18.20
N LEU A 24 33.22 16.22 17.73
CA LEU A 24 31.81 15.85 17.93
C LEU A 24 31.36 14.72 17.01
N LEU A 25 31.94 14.66 15.81
CA LEU A 25 31.66 13.67 14.79
C LEU A 25 32.94 12.89 14.48
N GLU A 26 32.77 11.63 14.11
CA GLU A 26 33.84 10.75 13.64
C GLU A 26 33.42 10.01 12.37
N VAL A 27 34.40 9.47 11.64
CA VAL A 27 34.16 8.62 10.47
C VAL A 27 34.39 7.17 10.87
N CYS A 28 33.31 6.41 10.96
CA CYS A 28 33.30 4.98 11.28
C CYS A 28 33.38 4.16 9.99
N ARG A 29 34.01 2.98 10.08
CA ARG A 29 34.03 2.00 8.98
C ARG A 29 33.18 0.78 9.33
N ASN A 30 32.11 0.53 8.58
CA ASN A 30 31.37 -0.71 8.57
C ASN A 30 32.05 -1.69 7.61
N SER A 31 32.65 -2.76 8.14
CA SER A 31 33.34 -3.79 7.36
C SER A 31 32.39 -4.63 6.50
N ASN A 32 31.10 -4.64 6.83
CA ASN A 32 30.09 -5.41 6.11
C ASN A 32 29.58 -4.66 4.87
N GLU A 33 29.96 -3.39 4.72
CA GLU A 33 29.62 -2.55 3.58
C GLU A 33 30.86 -2.36 2.71
N GLY A 34 30.68 -2.38 1.39
CA GLY A 34 31.77 -2.26 0.43
C GLY A 34 32.60 -0.98 0.60
N PRO A 35 33.77 -0.88 -0.05
CA PRO A 35 34.74 0.20 0.18
C PRO A 35 34.20 1.62 -0.03
N TYR A 36 33.13 1.76 -0.82
CA TYR A 36 32.51 3.04 -1.15
C TYR A 36 31.49 3.51 -0.10
N MET A 37 30.78 2.58 0.55
CA MET A 37 29.68 2.89 1.48
C MET A 37 29.99 2.55 2.93
N GLY A 38 31.00 1.73 3.17
CA GLY A 38 31.38 1.35 4.52
C GLY A 38 31.85 2.52 5.38
N HIS A 39 32.07 3.70 4.82
CA HIS A 39 32.44 4.87 5.61
C HIS A 39 31.21 5.73 5.92
N ARG A 40 30.84 5.79 7.20
CA ARG A 40 29.71 6.58 7.70
C ARG A 40 30.19 7.60 8.73
N VAL A 41 29.48 8.72 8.80
CA VAL A 41 29.71 9.71 9.86
C VAL A 41 28.82 9.33 11.05
N ASP A 42 29.41 9.23 12.24
CA ASP A 42 28.68 9.03 13.49
C ASP A 42 29.12 10.06 14.55
N PHE A 43 28.38 10.14 15.64
CA PHE A 43 28.74 10.93 16.80
C PHE A 43 29.83 10.24 17.60
N LEU A 44 30.90 10.97 17.92
CA LEU A 44 31.99 10.41 18.72
C LEU A 44 31.52 9.94 20.11
N HIS A 45 30.51 10.61 20.67
CA HIS A 45 29.98 10.25 21.98
C HIS A 45 28.45 10.23 21.99
N ARG A 46 27.88 9.19 22.63
CA ARG A 46 26.43 9.04 22.80
C ARG A 46 25.78 10.30 23.39
N THR A 47 26.41 10.94 24.38
CA THR A 47 25.83 12.15 25.01
C THR A 47 25.73 13.32 24.05
N VAL A 48 26.58 13.41 23.01
CA VAL A 48 26.43 14.43 21.95
C VAL A 48 25.16 14.14 21.16
N ARG A 49 24.95 12.88 20.76
CA ARG A 49 23.71 12.46 20.09
C ARG A 49 22.48 12.77 20.93
N ASP A 50 22.51 12.43 22.22
CA ASP A 50 21.39 12.65 23.14
C ASP A 50 21.13 14.16 23.36
N PHE A 51 22.19 14.97 23.46
CA PHE A 51 22.10 16.43 23.54
C PHE A 51 21.52 17.07 22.28
N LEU A 52 21.96 16.65 21.09
CA LEU A 52 21.42 17.18 19.83
C LEU A 52 19.97 16.76 19.58
N ARG A 53 19.49 15.71 20.25
CA ARG A 53 18.10 15.26 20.22
C ARG A 53 17.20 15.96 21.24
N THR A 54 17.74 16.82 22.13
CA THR A 54 16.86 17.62 22.99
C THR A 54 16.10 18.63 22.14
N LYS A 55 14.89 18.98 22.59
CA LYS A 55 14.02 19.89 21.85
C LYS A 55 14.71 21.24 21.62
N GLU A 56 15.36 21.77 22.65
CA GLU A 56 16.04 23.07 22.61
C GLU A 56 17.14 23.10 21.54
N MET A 57 17.91 22.01 21.42
CA MET A 57 18.99 21.94 20.44
C MET A 57 18.47 21.67 19.03
N SER A 58 17.41 20.86 18.90
CA SER A 58 16.71 20.66 17.64
C SER A 58 16.14 21.98 17.11
N ASP A 59 15.48 22.76 17.96
CA ASP A 59 14.92 24.08 17.62
C ASP A 59 16.05 25.05 17.21
N PHE A 60 17.15 25.07 17.97
CA PHE A 60 18.33 25.87 17.64
C PHE A 60 18.95 25.48 16.29
N LEU A 61 19.11 24.19 16.02
CA LEU A 61 19.65 23.70 14.76
C LEU A 61 18.72 24.01 13.59
N ALA A 62 17.41 23.88 13.76
CA ALA A 62 16.43 24.24 12.75
C ALA A 62 16.50 25.74 12.42
N GLU A 63 16.60 26.61 13.43
CA GLU A 63 16.80 28.06 13.24
C GLU A 63 18.09 28.37 12.46
N LYS A 64 19.18 27.65 12.76
CA LYS A 64 20.48 27.88 12.11
C LYS A 64 20.65 27.21 10.74
N ALA A 65 19.91 26.15 10.45
CA ALA A 65 19.98 25.45 9.18
C ALA A 65 19.56 26.32 7.98
N GLY A 66 18.77 27.38 8.24
CA GLY A 66 18.27 28.28 7.22
C GLY A 66 17.22 27.64 6.32
N ASP A 67 16.78 28.39 5.32
CA ASP A 67 15.81 27.92 4.35
C ASP A 67 16.51 27.13 3.23
N HIS A 68 16.81 25.87 3.54
CA HIS A 68 17.40 24.91 2.60
C HIS A 68 16.44 23.78 2.25
N GLY A 69 15.13 24.05 2.36
CA GLY A 69 14.08 23.05 2.12
C GLY A 69 13.98 21.97 3.20
N GLY A 70 14.59 22.18 4.37
CA GLY A 70 14.58 21.23 5.48
C GLY A 70 15.62 20.09 5.39
N PRO A 71 15.80 19.33 6.48
CA PRO A 71 16.74 18.20 6.55
C PRO A 71 16.50 17.14 5.48
N ASN A 72 15.24 16.82 5.13
CA ASN A 72 14.96 15.77 4.15
C ASN A 72 15.44 16.16 2.74
N THR A 73 15.26 17.42 2.35
CA THR A 73 15.79 17.96 1.08
C THR A 73 17.30 17.89 1.05
N LEU A 74 17.99 18.25 2.14
CA LEU A 74 19.45 18.17 2.22
C LEU A 74 19.96 16.72 2.12
N ILE A 75 19.27 15.78 2.76
CA ILE A 75 19.60 14.35 2.67
C ILE A 75 19.38 13.86 1.23
N PHE A 76 18.23 14.12 0.62
CA PHE A 76 17.95 13.74 -0.77
C PHE A 76 18.99 14.34 -1.74
N LYS A 77 19.30 15.64 -1.58
CA LYS A 77 20.34 16.34 -2.34
C LYS A 77 21.71 15.70 -2.20
N SER A 78 22.01 15.07 -1.06
CA SER A 78 23.27 14.34 -0.86
C SER A 78 23.30 12.99 -1.58
N PHE A 79 22.15 12.34 -1.80
CA PHE A 79 22.09 11.08 -2.54
C PHE A 79 22.44 11.25 -4.02
N VAL A 80 22.04 12.35 -4.66
CA VAL A 80 22.33 12.59 -6.09
C VAL A 80 23.84 12.49 -6.42
N PRO A 81 24.77 13.23 -5.77
CA PRO A 81 26.19 13.08 -6.02
C PRO A 81 26.77 11.74 -5.55
N LEU A 82 26.20 11.10 -4.52
CA LEU A 82 26.61 9.77 -4.11
C LEU A 82 26.29 8.74 -5.20
N ILE A 83 25.08 8.79 -5.77
CA ILE A 83 24.63 7.94 -6.89
C ILE A 83 25.51 8.16 -8.12
N LYS A 84 25.82 9.42 -8.45
CA LYS A 84 26.77 9.77 -9.52
C LYS A 84 28.18 9.19 -9.32
N SER A 85 28.54 8.88 -8.07
CA SER A 85 29.86 8.38 -7.69
C SER A 85 29.94 6.86 -7.58
N ILE A 86 28.82 6.14 -7.72
CA ILE A 86 28.78 4.68 -7.65
C ILE A 86 29.63 4.10 -8.81
N PRO A 87 30.52 3.13 -8.54
CA PRO A 87 31.21 2.40 -9.58
C PRO A 87 30.21 1.65 -10.46
N TRP A 88 30.43 1.64 -11.78
CA TRP A 88 29.56 0.90 -12.69
C TRP A 88 29.97 -0.57 -12.81
N GLU A 89 30.29 -1.18 -11.67
CA GLU A 89 30.54 -2.61 -11.57
C GLU A 89 29.20 -3.35 -11.56
N GLU A 90 29.13 -4.52 -12.20
CA GLU A 90 27.88 -5.26 -12.40
C GLU A 90 27.12 -5.54 -11.10
N VAL A 91 27.83 -5.84 -10.01
CA VAL A 91 27.27 -6.14 -8.69
C VAL A 91 26.65 -4.90 -8.03
N ASP A 92 27.21 -3.71 -8.25
CA ASP A 92 26.71 -2.48 -7.65
C ASP A 92 25.43 -2.00 -8.34
N VAL A 93 25.26 -2.36 -9.62
CA VAL A 93 24.18 -1.87 -10.48
C VAL A 93 23.15 -2.94 -10.84
N SER A 94 23.31 -4.16 -10.33
CA SER A 94 22.30 -5.21 -10.45
C SER A 94 21.06 -4.88 -9.62
N GLU A 95 19.96 -5.59 -9.89
CA GLU A 95 18.81 -5.61 -9.00
C GLU A 95 19.25 -6.03 -7.58
N GLY A 96 18.80 -5.30 -6.56
CA GLY A 96 19.24 -5.50 -5.17
C GLY A 96 20.65 -5.00 -4.85
N GLY A 97 21.37 -4.53 -5.87
CA GLY A 97 22.70 -3.94 -5.75
C GLY A 97 22.71 -2.64 -4.95
N LEU A 98 23.88 -2.01 -4.90
CA LEU A 98 24.05 -0.76 -4.17
C LEU A 98 23.21 0.39 -4.76
N LEU A 99 23.20 0.55 -6.08
CA LEU A 99 22.43 1.59 -6.77
C LEU A 99 20.93 1.47 -6.47
N SER A 100 20.40 0.25 -6.53
CA SER A 100 18.99 -0.04 -6.26
C SER A 100 18.58 0.37 -4.84
N ARG A 101 19.39 0.01 -3.83
CA ARG A 101 19.15 0.41 -2.43
C ARG A 101 19.22 1.92 -2.23
N MET A 102 20.23 2.56 -2.82
CA MET A 102 20.39 4.02 -2.74
C MET A 102 19.26 4.78 -3.44
N LEU A 103 18.71 4.24 -4.52
CA LEU A 103 17.54 4.82 -5.17
C LEU A 103 16.31 4.75 -4.28
N GLY A 104 16.05 3.62 -3.64
CA GLY A 104 14.97 3.50 -2.66
C GLY A 104 15.09 4.52 -1.52
N ASP A 105 16.29 4.64 -0.93
CA ASP A 105 16.53 5.63 0.12
C ASP A 105 16.38 7.08 -0.40
N ALA A 106 16.94 7.38 -1.58
CA ALA A 106 16.85 8.71 -2.18
C ALA A 106 15.40 9.12 -2.43
N MET A 107 14.57 8.23 -2.98
CA MET A 107 13.16 8.50 -3.22
C MET A 107 12.36 8.63 -1.93
N HIS A 108 12.68 7.86 -0.89
CA HIS A 108 12.08 8.04 0.43
C HIS A 108 12.31 9.45 0.96
N TYR A 109 13.55 9.96 0.90
CA TYR A 109 13.85 11.32 1.36
C TYR A 109 13.29 12.40 0.42
N ALA A 110 13.18 12.13 -0.89
CA ALA A 110 12.47 13.02 -1.80
C ALA A 110 10.98 13.15 -1.41
N TYR A 111 10.33 12.03 -1.07
CA TYR A 111 8.94 12.02 -0.60
C TYR A 111 8.78 12.80 0.70
N LYS A 112 9.66 12.59 1.68
CA LYS A 112 9.67 13.36 2.92
C LYS A 112 9.92 14.85 2.69
N ALA A 113 10.80 15.19 1.75
CA ALA A 113 11.07 16.57 1.37
C ALA A 113 9.83 17.25 0.76
N GLU A 114 9.08 16.56 -0.10
CA GLU A 114 7.81 17.09 -0.64
C GLU A 114 6.79 17.34 0.46
N LEU A 115 6.63 16.41 1.41
CA LEU A 115 5.72 16.57 2.54
C LEU A 115 6.11 17.73 3.46
N GLU A 116 7.41 17.94 3.67
CA GLU A 116 7.93 18.96 4.57
C GLU A 116 7.87 20.37 3.94
N SER A 117 8.27 20.48 2.67
CA SER A 117 8.36 21.76 1.98
C SER A 117 7.07 22.19 1.30
N GLY A 118 6.17 21.26 0.98
CA GLY A 118 5.00 21.51 0.13
C GLY A 118 5.35 21.80 -1.34
N GLU A 119 6.61 21.61 -1.73
CA GLU A 119 7.13 21.92 -3.07
C GLU A 119 7.81 20.68 -3.70
N PRO A 120 7.63 20.44 -5.01
CA PRO A 120 8.31 19.35 -5.70
C PRO A 120 9.81 19.64 -5.85
N GLN A 121 10.64 18.63 -5.59
CA GLN A 121 12.11 18.74 -5.74
C GLN A 121 12.55 18.52 -7.19
N VAL A 122 11.90 19.22 -8.13
CA VAL A 122 11.98 19.00 -9.58
C VAL A 122 13.42 18.96 -10.09
N ASP A 123 14.22 20.00 -9.79
CA ASP A 123 15.57 20.11 -10.33
C ASP A 123 16.48 18.95 -9.88
N LEU A 124 16.33 18.52 -8.63
CA LEU A 124 17.11 17.41 -8.06
C LEU A 124 16.63 16.05 -8.62
N LEU A 125 15.32 15.87 -8.79
CA LEU A 125 14.75 14.67 -9.38
C LEU A 125 15.09 14.55 -10.87
N ASP A 126 15.05 15.65 -11.62
CA ASP A 126 15.45 15.70 -13.04
C ASP A 126 16.97 15.45 -13.19
N ASP A 127 17.81 15.96 -12.29
CA ASP A 127 19.26 15.67 -12.27
C ASP A 127 19.54 14.20 -11.94
N LEU A 128 18.80 13.61 -10.99
CA LEU A 128 18.86 12.19 -10.72
C LEU A 128 18.43 11.37 -11.94
N TYR A 129 17.30 11.70 -12.57
CA TYR A 129 16.81 11.03 -13.76
C TYR A 129 17.82 11.08 -14.91
N ARG A 130 18.42 12.25 -15.20
CA ARG A 130 19.49 12.39 -16.21
C ARG A 130 20.70 11.50 -15.90
N THR A 131 21.07 11.39 -14.62
CA THR A 131 22.15 10.51 -14.17
C THR A 131 21.83 9.04 -14.49
N LEU A 132 20.61 8.61 -14.20
CA LEU A 132 20.16 7.23 -14.45
C LEU A 132 20.04 6.92 -15.94
N LYS A 133 19.56 7.88 -16.74
CA LYS A 133 19.48 7.75 -18.21
C LYS A 133 20.88 7.64 -18.83
N PHE A 134 21.82 8.45 -18.35
CA PHE A 134 23.22 8.38 -18.76
C PHE A 134 23.84 7.02 -18.40
N TYR A 135 23.55 6.51 -17.21
CA TYR A 135 23.96 5.16 -16.80
C TYR A 135 23.40 4.08 -17.75
N ALA A 136 22.09 4.08 -18.00
CA ALA A 136 21.43 3.07 -18.83
C ALA A 136 21.98 3.08 -20.26
N THR A 137 22.19 4.29 -20.81
CA THR A 137 22.78 4.47 -22.15
C THR A 137 24.22 3.97 -22.21
N THR A 138 25.02 4.24 -21.17
CA THR A 138 26.45 3.91 -21.19
C THR A 138 26.71 2.42 -20.96
N THR A 139 25.90 1.77 -20.13
CA THR A 139 26.04 0.35 -19.79
C THR A 139 25.23 -0.59 -20.68
N GLY A 140 24.23 -0.06 -21.39
CA GLY A 140 23.26 -0.85 -22.15
C GLY A 140 22.32 -1.69 -21.26
N LYS A 141 22.33 -1.47 -19.94
CA LYS A 141 21.50 -2.19 -18.96
C LYS A 141 20.34 -1.31 -18.48
N PRO A 142 19.18 -1.91 -18.14
CA PRO A 142 18.09 -1.16 -17.53
C PRO A 142 18.48 -0.63 -16.15
N VAL A 143 17.81 0.45 -15.72
CA VAL A 143 18.01 1.02 -14.37
C VAL A 143 17.43 0.05 -13.33
N PRO A 144 18.15 -0.24 -12.22
CA PRO A 144 17.68 -1.19 -11.20
C PRO A 144 16.73 -0.51 -10.19
N TRP A 145 15.52 -0.14 -10.63
CA TRP A 145 14.58 0.68 -9.87
C TRP A 145 14.32 0.19 -8.42
N TYR A 146 14.14 -1.12 -8.17
CA TYR A 146 14.22 -1.75 -6.84
C TYR A 146 14.23 -3.28 -6.96
N GLN A 147 14.75 -4.00 -5.97
CA GLN A 147 14.58 -5.47 -5.88
C GLN A 147 13.19 -5.85 -5.42
N GLY A 148 12.48 -6.65 -6.21
CA GLY A 148 11.14 -7.09 -5.81
C GLY A 148 10.11 -5.96 -5.75
N CYS A 149 10.36 -4.84 -6.47
CA CYS A 149 9.28 -3.92 -6.85
C CYS A 149 8.11 -4.68 -7.51
N TYR A 150 8.42 -5.87 -8.03
CA TYR A 150 7.48 -6.88 -8.48
C TYR A 150 8.08 -8.25 -8.17
N THR A 151 7.42 -9.07 -7.34
CA THR A 151 7.71 -10.50 -7.43
C THR A 151 7.15 -10.96 -8.76
N SER A 152 7.99 -11.51 -9.65
CA SER A 152 7.44 -12.33 -10.73
C SER A 152 6.74 -13.48 -10.01
N SER A 153 5.43 -13.40 -9.89
CA SER A 153 4.70 -14.59 -9.50
C SER A 153 4.96 -15.61 -10.61
N ASP A 154 5.41 -16.80 -10.23
CA ASP A 154 5.70 -17.89 -11.17
C ASP A 154 4.49 -18.25 -12.07
N ASP A 155 3.30 -17.77 -11.72
CA ASP A 155 2.05 -17.93 -12.46
C ASP A 155 1.84 -16.93 -13.62
N GLY A 156 2.83 -16.08 -13.92
CA GLY A 156 2.77 -15.09 -14.99
C GLY A 156 1.75 -13.97 -14.74
N THR A 157 1.27 -13.79 -13.50
CA THR A 157 0.43 -12.65 -13.10
C THR A 157 1.24 -11.47 -12.58
N GLY A 158 2.56 -11.62 -12.48
CA GLY A 158 3.48 -10.57 -12.09
C GLY A 158 3.39 -9.39 -13.05
N TYR A 159 3.31 -8.20 -12.50
CA TYR A 159 3.32 -6.98 -13.29
C TYR A 159 4.72 -6.74 -13.88
N ALA A 160 4.76 -6.01 -15.00
CA ALA A 160 6.03 -5.60 -15.57
C ALA A 160 6.79 -4.71 -14.58
N PRO A 161 8.11 -4.88 -14.42
CA PRO A 161 8.92 -4.01 -13.59
C PRO A 161 8.80 -2.56 -14.06
N CYS A 162 8.89 -1.61 -13.13
CA CYS A 162 8.95 -0.19 -13.47
C CYS A 162 10.00 0.01 -14.55
N GLN A 163 9.57 0.62 -15.65
CA GLN A 163 10.44 0.81 -16.80
C GLN A 163 11.02 2.23 -16.80
N THR A 164 10.30 3.18 -16.22
CA THR A 164 10.61 4.60 -16.32
C THR A 164 10.72 5.28 -14.96
N PHE A 165 11.38 6.44 -14.96
CA PHE A 165 11.54 7.24 -13.75
C PHE A 165 10.21 7.77 -13.21
N LEU A 166 9.25 8.08 -14.11
CA LEU A 166 7.93 8.53 -13.71
C LEU A 166 7.14 7.43 -13.00
N GLU A 167 7.18 6.20 -13.51
CA GLU A 167 6.57 5.04 -12.85
C GLU A 167 7.18 4.81 -11.47
N PHE A 168 8.50 4.96 -11.34
CA PHE A 168 9.20 4.86 -10.07
C PHE A 168 8.84 5.99 -9.09
N ALA A 169 8.67 7.22 -9.58
CA ALA A 169 8.22 8.35 -8.77
C ALA A 169 6.79 8.17 -8.24
N ILE A 170 5.89 7.60 -9.06
CA ILE A 170 4.52 7.26 -8.67
C ILE A 170 4.53 6.25 -7.52
N GLN A 171 5.33 5.20 -7.64
CA GLN A 171 5.44 4.16 -6.62
C GLN A 171 6.00 4.63 -5.29
N ASN A 172 6.84 5.67 -5.31
CA ASN A 172 7.38 6.26 -4.10
C ASN A 172 6.51 7.40 -3.55
N GLY A 173 5.33 7.65 -4.13
CA GLY A 173 4.37 8.63 -3.61
C GLY A 173 4.76 10.09 -3.82
N LEU A 174 5.64 10.40 -4.78
CA LEU A 174 6.06 11.79 -5.11
C LEU A 174 4.96 12.58 -5.81
N CYS A 175 3.88 12.88 -5.09
CA CYS A 175 2.65 13.44 -5.64
C CYS A 175 2.86 14.78 -6.32
N LEU A 176 3.73 15.65 -5.75
CA LEU A 176 3.95 16.99 -6.29
C LEU A 176 4.77 16.92 -7.58
N TYR A 177 5.85 16.14 -7.58
CA TYR A 177 6.63 15.93 -8.79
C TYR A 177 5.82 15.27 -9.90
N VAL A 178 5.05 14.22 -9.58
CA VAL A 178 4.20 13.55 -10.59
C VAL A 178 3.18 14.52 -11.17
N ARG A 179 2.52 15.32 -10.33
CA ARG A 179 1.59 16.36 -10.79
C ARG A 179 2.28 17.39 -11.69
N ASP A 180 3.46 17.87 -11.32
CA ASP A 180 4.25 18.78 -12.17
C ASP A 180 4.55 18.15 -13.53
N GLN A 181 5.01 16.90 -13.56
CA GLN A 181 5.30 16.18 -14.80
C GLN A 181 4.05 15.96 -15.67
N LEU A 182 2.90 15.66 -15.07
CA LEU A 182 1.63 15.48 -15.80
C LEU A 182 1.12 16.76 -16.45
N ARG A 183 1.41 17.92 -15.84
CA ARG A 183 1.01 19.24 -16.35
C ARG A 183 1.94 19.80 -17.41
N ARG A 184 3.11 19.19 -17.64
CA ARG A 184 4.04 19.60 -18.71
C ARG A 184 3.50 19.19 -20.08
N GLU A 185 2.70 20.07 -20.70
CA GLU A 185 2.04 19.85 -21.99
C GLU A 185 2.99 19.48 -23.16
N TYR A 186 4.28 19.82 -23.05
CA TYR A 186 5.24 19.72 -24.15
C TYR A 186 6.14 18.49 -24.14
N GLN A 187 6.01 17.61 -23.13
CA GLN A 187 6.84 16.39 -23.05
C GLN A 187 5.96 15.14 -23.11
N PRO A 188 6.24 14.21 -24.05
CA PRO A 188 5.56 12.92 -24.01
C PRO A 188 5.90 12.23 -22.69
N LEU A 189 4.87 11.81 -21.96
CA LEU A 189 5.06 11.08 -20.72
C LEU A 189 5.75 9.76 -21.03
N GLU A 190 6.97 9.60 -20.53
CA GLU A 190 7.70 8.33 -20.60
C GLU A 190 7.04 7.35 -19.62
N ALA A 191 6.00 6.65 -20.06
CA ALA A 191 5.34 5.58 -19.32
C ALA A 191 5.04 4.42 -20.27
N GLN A 192 5.40 3.21 -19.85
CA GLN A 192 5.18 1.96 -20.60
C GLN A 192 3.89 1.26 -20.16
N GLN A 193 3.36 1.62 -18.99
CA GLN A 193 2.14 1.07 -18.41
C GLN A 193 1.20 2.19 -17.93
N PRO A 194 -0.09 1.89 -17.72
CA PRO A 194 -1.03 2.86 -17.17
C PRO A 194 -0.54 3.39 -15.82
N LEU A 195 -0.51 4.71 -15.62
CA LEU A 195 0.08 5.30 -14.42
C LEU A 195 -0.63 4.88 -13.13
N LEU A 196 -1.96 4.71 -13.16
CA LEU A 196 -2.70 4.20 -12.00
C LEU A 196 -2.22 2.79 -11.63
N HIS A 197 -1.94 1.97 -12.63
CA HIS A 197 -1.45 0.62 -12.41
C HIS A 197 -0.15 0.65 -11.61
N CYS A 198 0.78 1.58 -11.90
CA CYS A 198 1.99 1.75 -11.11
C CYS A 198 1.72 2.04 -9.63
N ALA A 199 0.72 2.90 -9.34
CA ALA A 199 0.37 3.28 -7.98
C ALA A 199 -0.25 2.11 -7.19
N ILE A 200 -1.09 1.28 -7.82
CA ILE A 200 -1.79 0.19 -7.13
C ILE A 200 -1.02 -1.13 -7.12
N ALA A 201 -0.21 -1.39 -8.15
CA ALA A 201 0.56 -2.63 -8.27
C ALA A 201 1.74 -2.71 -7.29
N HIS A 202 2.03 -1.61 -6.59
CA HIS A 202 3.16 -1.50 -5.69
C HIS A 202 2.99 -2.39 -4.46
N LEU A 203 3.87 -3.37 -4.26
CA LEU A 203 4.01 -4.18 -3.02
C LEU A 203 5.47 -4.15 -2.55
N PRO A 204 5.94 -3.00 -2.08
CA PRO A 204 7.33 -2.82 -1.72
C PRO A 204 7.65 -3.52 -0.40
N GLY A 205 8.70 -4.31 -0.40
CA GLY A 205 9.42 -4.66 0.82
C GLY A 205 10.26 -3.48 1.33
N TYR A 206 9.64 -2.31 1.54
CA TYR A 206 10.37 -1.10 1.93
C TYR A 206 11.18 -1.35 3.21
N THR A 207 12.44 -0.94 3.17
CA THR A 207 13.31 -0.84 4.36
C THR A 207 12.83 0.25 5.32
N ILE A 208 12.09 1.24 4.81
CA ILE A 208 11.61 2.41 5.56
C ILE A 208 10.14 2.64 5.18
N ARG A 209 9.22 2.46 6.15
CA ARG A 209 7.76 2.69 6.12
C ARG A 209 7.16 3.06 4.75
N GLU A 210 6.30 2.19 4.22
CA GLU A 210 5.57 2.38 2.96
C GLU A 210 4.85 3.75 2.90
N PRO A 211 5.00 4.53 1.81
CA PRO A 211 4.31 5.80 1.63
C PRO A 211 2.82 5.55 1.36
N ASP A 212 1.94 6.36 1.96
CA ASP A 212 0.52 6.37 1.60
C ASP A 212 0.35 6.75 0.12
N LEU A 213 -0.15 5.82 -0.69
CA LEU A 213 -0.36 6.03 -2.14
C LEU A 213 -1.78 6.48 -2.45
N THR A 214 -2.66 6.62 -1.45
CA THR A 214 -4.01 7.15 -1.64
C THR A 214 -3.98 8.56 -2.24
N PRO A 215 -3.14 9.51 -1.78
CA PRO A 215 -3.02 10.82 -2.42
C PRO A 215 -2.51 10.74 -3.87
N MET A 216 -1.58 9.83 -4.16
CA MET A 216 -1.08 9.60 -5.52
C MET A 216 -2.19 9.13 -6.45
N ILE A 217 -3.02 8.16 -6.01
CA ILE A 217 -4.19 7.72 -6.78
C ILE A 217 -5.13 8.89 -7.07
N ARG A 218 -5.39 9.76 -6.07
CA ARG A 218 -6.22 10.98 -6.28
C ARG A 218 -5.60 11.90 -7.33
N VAL A 219 -4.29 12.17 -7.26
CA VAL A 219 -3.60 12.99 -8.28
C VAL A 219 -3.77 12.39 -9.67
N LEU A 220 -3.56 11.08 -9.83
CA LEU A 220 -3.68 10.40 -11.11
C LEU A 220 -5.11 10.38 -11.65
N LEU A 221 -6.10 10.38 -10.75
CA LEU A 221 -7.51 10.51 -11.10
C LEU A 221 -7.88 11.94 -11.50
N GLU A 222 -7.43 12.94 -10.74
CA GLU A 222 -7.78 14.36 -10.95
C GLU A 222 -7.12 14.95 -12.20
N GLU A 223 -5.84 14.68 -12.44
CA GLU A 223 -5.04 15.35 -13.48
C GLU A 223 -5.25 14.78 -14.90
N ARG A 224 -6.06 13.73 -15.06
CA ARG A 224 -6.37 13.17 -16.38
C ARG A 224 -7.88 13.05 -16.61
N ASP A 225 -8.41 14.06 -17.29
CA ASP A 225 -9.79 14.17 -17.79
C ASP A 225 -10.22 13.05 -18.78
N SER A 226 -9.29 12.20 -19.26
CA SER A 226 -9.60 11.23 -20.33
C SER A 226 -9.29 9.76 -20.01
N CYS A 227 -8.72 9.42 -18.85
CA CYS A 227 -8.30 8.04 -18.55
C CYS A 227 -9.22 7.25 -17.62
N HIS A 228 -10.33 7.83 -17.13
CA HIS A 228 -11.30 7.11 -16.29
C HIS A 228 -11.81 5.80 -16.92
N ALA A 229 -11.88 5.73 -18.25
CA ALA A 229 -12.32 4.53 -18.98
C ALA A 229 -11.27 3.38 -19.00
N GLU A 230 -9.97 3.69 -18.95
CA GLU A 230 -8.91 2.65 -18.91
C GLU A 230 -8.48 2.29 -17.49
N LEU A 231 -8.76 3.17 -16.54
CA LEU A 231 -8.48 3.04 -15.11
C LEU A 231 -9.15 1.81 -14.46
N LEU A 232 -10.20 1.30 -15.11
CA LEU A 232 -10.90 0.06 -14.77
C LEU A 232 -10.71 -1.03 -15.81
N LYS A 233 -9.59 -1.04 -16.56
CA LYS A 233 -9.14 -2.30 -17.15
C LYS A 233 -9.06 -3.28 -15.99
N GLN A 234 -10.05 -4.18 -15.95
CA GLN A 234 -10.41 -4.94 -14.75
C GLN A 234 -9.20 -5.65 -14.17
N ASP A 235 -8.21 -5.97 -15.00
CA ASP A 235 -6.97 -6.63 -14.66
C ASP A 235 -6.13 -5.91 -13.60
N ALA A 236 -6.00 -4.58 -13.64
CA ALA A 236 -5.18 -3.85 -12.66
C ALA A 236 -5.79 -3.90 -11.25
N TRP A 237 -7.09 -3.63 -11.15
CA TRP A 237 -7.87 -3.77 -9.92
C TRP A 237 -7.89 -5.22 -9.41
N ARG A 238 -8.12 -6.18 -10.30
CA ARG A 238 -8.15 -7.60 -9.94
C ARG A 238 -6.82 -8.05 -9.37
N SER A 239 -5.74 -7.75 -10.07
CA SER A 239 -4.40 -8.14 -9.63
C SER A 239 -4.03 -7.46 -8.31
N PHE A 240 -4.49 -6.22 -8.07
CA PHE A 240 -4.29 -5.54 -6.78
C PHE A 240 -4.97 -6.29 -5.62
N ILE A 241 -6.24 -6.70 -5.79
CA ILE A 241 -6.95 -7.47 -4.79
C ILE A 241 -6.34 -8.87 -4.62
N MET A 242 -5.93 -9.52 -5.71
CA MET A 242 -5.29 -10.84 -5.62
C MET A 242 -3.91 -10.79 -4.97
N ALA A 243 -3.18 -9.68 -5.12
CA ALA A 243 -1.97 -9.41 -4.36
C ALA A 243 -2.25 -9.38 -2.85
N LEU A 244 -3.32 -8.68 -2.43
CA LEU A 244 -3.76 -8.67 -1.04
C LEU A 244 -4.16 -10.07 -0.57
N VAL A 245 -4.96 -10.81 -1.35
CA VAL A 245 -5.34 -12.21 -1.06
C VAL A 245 -4.12 -13.08 -0.79
N LYS A 246 -3.11 -13.01 -1.66
CA LYS A 246 -1.89 -13.80 -1.53
C LYS A 246 -1.18 -13.51 -0.21
N ILE A 247 -1.15 -12.25 0.22
CA ILE A 247 -0.49 -11.85 1.47
C ILE A 247 -1.28 -12.32 2.68
N LEU A 248 -2.62 -12.28 2.62
CA LEU A 248 -3.47 -12.82 3.70
C LEU A 248 -3.33 -14.34 3.84
N LEU A 249 -3.11 -15.05 2.74
CA LEU A 249 -2.94 -16.51 2.72
C LEU A 249 -1.51 -16.98 3.03
N ASP A 250 -0.52 -16.08 3.04
CA ASP A 250 0.86 -16.44 3.31
C ASP A 250 1.07 -16.68 4.81
N GLU A 251 1.01 -17.96 5.20
CA GLU A 251 1.15 -18.42 6.59
C GLU A 251 2.45 -17.91 7.24
N GLN A 252 3.54 -17.78 6.46
CA GLN A 252 4.84 -17.35 6.97
C GLN A 252 4.86 -15.88 7.39
N ASN A 253 3.96 -15.06 6.83
CA ASN A 253 3.87 -13.62 7.07
C ASN A 253 2.73 -13.23 8.03
N SER A 254 1.84 -14.17 8.37
CA SER A 254 0.57 -13.89 9.06
C SER A 254 0.68 -13.31 10.48
N LEU A 255 1.85 -13.40 11.13
CA LEU A 255 2.12 -12.83 12.46
C LEU A 255 2.96 -11.54 12.42
N GLU A 256 3.38 -11.09 11.24
CA GLU A 256 4.20 -9.89 11.13
C GLU A 256 3.34 -8.62 11.23
N ILE A 257 3.73 -7.72 12.13
CA ILE A 257 3.23 -6.34 12.26
C ILE A 257 3.15 -5.62 10.89
N LYS A 258 3.99 -6.02 9.92
CA LYS A 258 3.99 -5.50 8.55
C LYS A 258 2.66 -5.71 7.82
N VAL A 259 2.00 -6.85 8.01
CA VAL A 259 0.72 -7.16 7.32
C VAL A 259 -0.38 -6.22 7.80
N ILE A 260 -0.41 -5.87 9.09
CA ILE A 260 -1.39 -4.94 9.66
C ILE A 260 -1.24 -3.55 9.02
N TYR A 261 -0.02 -3.00 9.01
CA TYR A 261 0.24 -1.70 8.39
C TYR A 261 -0.07 -1.68 6.90
N MET A 262 0.18 -2.79 6.21
CA MET A 262 -0.19 -2.91 4.81
C MET A 262 -1.71 -2.91 4.64
N ILE A 263 -2.47 -3.66 5.45
CA ILE A 263 -3.94 -3.65 5.37
C ILE A 263 -4.51 -2.26 5.64
N GLU A 264 -4.00 -1.56 6.67
CA GLU A 264 -4.35 -0.17 6.98
C GLU A 264 -4.20 0.73 5.75
N HIS A 265 -3.03 0.66 5.10
CA HIS A 265 -2.73 1.45 3.91
C HIS A 265 -3.64 1.10 2.71
N ARG A 266 -3.88 -0.19 2.50
CA ARG A 266 -4.68 -0.67 1.37
C ARG A 266 -6.16 -0.37 1.54
N GLN A 267 -6.65 -0.25 2.76
CA GLN A 267 -8.04 0.09 3.03
C GLN A 267 -8.44 1.38 2.30
N ASP A 268 -7.66 2.45 2.47
CA ASP A 268 -8.01 3.78 1.94
C ASP A 268 -7.92 3.79 0.40
N MET A 269 -6.97 3.05 -0.16
CA MET A 269 -6.88 2.82 -1.60
C MET A 269 -8.10 2.05 -2.14
N ILE A 270 -8.50 0.96 -1.47
CA ILE A 270 -9.68 0.15 -1.83
C ILE A 270 -10.94 1.01 -1.79
N GLN A 271 -11.13 1.77 -0.71
CA GLN A 271 -12.27 2.67 -0.57
C GLN A 271 -12.34 3.67 -1.72
N LEU A 272 -11.21 4.32 -2.04
CA LEU A 272 -11.14 5.30 -3.11
C LEU A 272 -11.44 4.68 -4.47
N LEU A 273 -10.84 3.52 -4.79
CA LEU A 273 -11.03 2.86 -6.08
C LEU A 273 -12.48 2.38 -6.27
N LEU A 274 -13.09 1.81 -5.22
CA LEU A 274 -14.51 1.44 -5.25
C LEU A 274 -15.42 2.66 -5.42
N ALA A 275 -15.13 3.77 -4.73
CA ALA A 275 -15.89 5.02 -4.85
C ALA A 275 -15.82 5.63 -6.28
N VAL A 276 -14.73 5.38 -6.99
CA VAL A 276 -14.51 5.84 -8.37
C VAL A 276 -15.06 4.83 -9.41
N GLY A 277 -15.65 3.72 -8.95
CA GLY A 277 -16.39 2.77 -9.79
C GLY A 277 -15.67 1.45 -10.05
N ALA A 278 -14.64 1.10 -9.28
CA ALA A 278 -14.04 -0.24 -9.37
C ALA A 278 -15.08 -1.34 -9.15
N ASP A 279 -15.08 -2.32 -10.04
CA ASP A 279 -16.05 -3.42 -9.99
C ASP A 279 -15.73 -4.37 -8.83
N ALA A 280 -16.53 -4.27 -7.78
CA ALA A 280 -16.44 -5.15 -6.61
C ALA A 280 -16.62 -6.64 -6.96
N ASN A 281 -17.25 -6.94 -8.11
CA ASN A 281 -17.52 -8.29 -8.61
C ASN A 281 -16.58 -8.72 -9.74
N ALA A 282 -15.49 -7.98 -9.99
CA ALA A 282 -14.54 -8.30 -11.05
C ALA A 282 -14.07 -9.76 -10.93
N GLN A 283 -14.26 -10.54 -11.99
CA GLN A 283 -13.90 -11.97 -12.01
C GLN A 283 -12.41 -12.21 -12.20
N TRP A 284 -11.83 -13.19 -11.53
CA TRP A 284 -10.48 -13.67 -11.77
C TRP A 284 -10.44 -14.79 -12.81
N LYS A 285 -9.27 -15.38 -13.04
CA LYS A 285 -9.03 -16.44 -14.05
C LYS A 285 -9.95 -17.66 -13.90
N ASP A 286 -10.44 -17.93 -12.70
CA ASP A 286 -11.32 -19.05 -12.35
C ASP A 286 -12.82 -18.70 -12.40
N SER A 287 -13.18 -17.53 -12.94
CA SER A 287 -14.56 -17.00 -12.97
C SER A 287 -15.16 -16.68 -11.60
N LEU A 288 -14.40 -16.81 -10.50
CA LEU A 288 -14.81 -16.34 -9.19
C LEU A 288 -14.47 -14.85 -9.07
N SER A 289 -15.26 -14.09 -8.31
CA SER A 289 -14.94 -12.68 -8.09
C SER A 289 -13.70 -12.54 -7.21
N VAL A 290 -12.91 -11.48 -7.42
CA VAL A 290 -11.78 -11.16 -6.53
C VAL A 290 -12.26 -10.90 -5.09
N TRP A 291 -13.50 -10.45 -4.93
CA TRP A 291 -14.18 -10.37 -3.64
C TRP A 291 -14.35 -11.74 -2.97
N HIS A 292 -14.73 -12.78 -3.71
CA HIS A 292 -14.83 -14.13 -3.17
C HIS A 292 -13.47 -14.62 -2.64
N HIS A 293 -12.41 -14.43 -3.42
CA HIS A 293 -11.05 -14.79 -3.03
C HIS A 293 -10.61 -14.05 -1.77
N LEU A 294 -10.90 -12.75 -1.68
CA LEU A 294 -10.63 -11.93 -0.49
C LEU A 294 -11.40 -12.43 0.73
N LEU A 295 -12.68 -12.74 0.58
CA LEU A 295 -13.51 -13.31 1.63
C LEU A 295 -12.96 -14.64 2.16
N VAL A 296 -12.62 -15.57 1.26
CA VAL A 296 -12.02 -16.86 1.64
C VAL A 296 -10.70 -16.66 2.36
N ALA A 297 -9.85 -15.74 1.86
CA ALA A 297 -8.57 -15.45 2.50
C ALA A 297 -8.75 -14.86 3.90
N ILE A 298 -9.68 -13.91 4.09
CA ILE A 298 -9.98 -13.36 5.41
C ILE A 298 -10.47 -14.45 6.37
N ALA A 299 -11.32 -15.36 5.90
CA ALA A 299 -11.89 -16.42 6.72
C ALA A 299 -10.89 -17.53 7.08
N GLY A 300 -9.94 -17.81 6.18
CA GLY A 300 -8.91 -18.84 6.36
C GLY A 300 -7.61 -18.35 6.99
N SER A 301 -7.38 -17.04 7.03
CA SER A 301 -6.14 -16.46 7.50
C SER A 301 -6.08 -16.42 9.04
N PRO A 302 -4.96 -16.81 9.69
CA PRO A 302 -4.81 -16.75 11.14
C PRO A 302 -4.56 -15.32 11.66
N LEU A 303 -4.96 -14.30 10.91
CA LEU A 303 -4.69 -12.90 11.24
C LEU A 303 -5.34 -12.48 12.56
N LEU A 304 -4.63 -11.59 13.26
CA LEU A 304 -5.18 -10.89 14.41
C LEU A 304 -6.40 -10.07 13.98
N PRO A 305 -7.42 -9.95 14.85
CA PRO A 305 -8.55 -9.06 14.64
C PRO A 305 -8.10 -7.67 14.22
N ASN A 306 -8.42 -7.28 12.99
CA ASN A 306 -8.09 -5.98 12.46
C ASN A 306 -9.39 -5.25 12.04
N PRO A 307 -9.73 -4.10 12.65
CA PRO A 307 -10.92 -3.33 12.29
C PRO A 307 -10.93 -2.92 10.80
N ASP A 308 -9.78 -2.78 10.17
CA ASP A 308 -9.67 -2.35 8.79
C ASP A 308 -10.15 -3.39 7.80
N ILE A 309 -9.99 -4.69 8.12
CA ILE A 309 -10.58 -5.77 7.31
C ILE A 309 -12.11 -5.70 7.33
N VAL A 310 -12.70 -5.34 8.48
CA VAL A 310 -14.15 -5.13 8.60
C VAL A 310 -14.58 -3.94 7.73
N GLN A 311 -13.78 -2.87 7.68
CA GLN A 311 -14.05 -1.71 6.81
C GLN A 311 -13.91 -2.05 5.34
N ILE A 312 -12.84 -2.74 4.93
CA ILE A 312 -12.67 -3.25 3.57
C ILE A 312 -13.90 -4.08 3.17
N THR A 313 -14.33 -5.00 4.04
CA THR A 313 -15.53 -5.81 3.82
C THR A 313 -16.76 -4.94 3.61
N ARG A 314 -16.93 -3.90 4.44
CA ARG A 314 -18.03 -2.95 4.32
C ARG A 314 -17.98 -2.19 2.98
N TYR A 315 -16.82 -1.72 2.56
CA TYR A 315 -16.66 -0.99 1.30
C TYR A 315 -17.04 -1.84 0.09
N PHE A 316 -16.61 -3.12 0.05
CA PHE A 316 -17.03 -4.04 -1.02
C PHE A 316 -18.55 -4.22 -1.05
N LEU A 317 -19.17 -4.45 0.11
CA LEU A 317 -20.62 -4.66 0.20
C LEU A 317 -21.40 -3.39 -0.17
N ASP A 318 -20.91 -2.22 0.22
CA ASP A 318 -21.50 -0.93 -0.15
C ASP A 318 -21.34 -0.65 -1.65
N ALA A 319 -20.27 -1.15 -2.28
CA ALA A 319 -20.04 -1.13 -3.72
C ALA A 319 -20.79 -2.25 -4.49
N GLY A 320 -21.70 -2.98 -3.83
CA GLY A 320 -22.55 -3.98 -4.48
C GLY A 320 -21.88 -5.32 -4.74
N ALA A 321 -20.85 -5.68 -3.96
CA ALA A 321 -20.25 -7.01 -4.00
C ALA A 321 -21.31 -8.10 -3.76
N SER A 322 -21.34 -9.09 -4.64
CA SER A 322 -22.26 -10.21 -4.56
C SER A 322 -21.88 -11.13 -3.41
N LEU A 323 -22.90 -11.65 -2.72
CA LEU A 323 -22.76 -12.63 -1.64
C LEU A 323 -22.88 -14.08 -2.14
N SER A 324 -23.20 -14.27 -3.42
CA SER A 324 -23.36 -15.58 -4.05
C SER A 324 -23.07 -15.52 -5.55
N GLY A 325 -22.51 -16.59 -6.09
CA GLY A 325 -22.41 -16.83 -7.52
C GLY A 325 -22.95 -18.21 -7.89
N PRO A 326 -22.92 -18.57 -9.19
CA PRO A 326 -23.42 -19.86 -9.66
C PRO A 326 -22.80 -21.07 -8.96
N ASN A 327 -21.53 -20.95 -8.55
CA ASN A 327 -20.72 -22.05 -8.00
C ASN A 327 -20.19 -21.78 -6.58
N TRP A 328 -20.62 -20.69 -5.94
CA TRP A 328 -20.13 -20.33 -4.61
C TRP A 328 -21.15 -19.51 -3.82
N SER A 329 -21.11 -19.60 -2.51
CA SER A 329 -21.80 -18.66 -1.63
C SER A 329 -20.85 -18.20 -0.53
N ALA A 330 -20.96 -16.93 -0.14
CA ALA A 330 -20.19 -16.39 0.99
C ALA A 330 -20.48 -17.19 2.27
N SER A 331 -21.73 -17.67 2.42
CA SER A 331 -22.15 -18.53 3.53
C SER A 331 -21.34 -19.82 3.59
N ASP A 332 -21.19 -20.55 2.48
CA ASP A 332 -20.52 -21.86 2.50
C ASP A 332 -19.03 -21.72 2.91
N ALA A 333 -18.34 -20.72 2.38
CA ALA A 333 -16.93 -20.46 2.71
C ALA A 333 -16.75 -20.02 4.17
N PHE A 334 -17.46 -18.98 4.59
CA PHE A 334 -17.30 -18.43 5.94
C PHE A 334 -17.82 -19.38 7.02
N THR A 335 -18.94 -20.07 6.79
CA THR A 335 -19.48 -21.00 7.79
C THR A 335 -18.51 -22.14 8.03
N LYS A 336 -17.89 -22.68 6.98
CA LYS A 336 -16.88 -23.72 7.11
C LYS A 336 -15.72 -23.24 7.99
N SER A 337 -15.10 -22.11 7.65
CA SER A 337 -13.99 -21.55 8.42
C SER A 337 -14.40 -21.22 9.86
N LEU A 338 -15.58 -20.63 10.06
CA LEU A 338 -16.10 -20.29 11.39
C LEU A 338 -16.29 -21.52 12.28
N LEU A 339 -16.81 -22.62 11.71
CA LEU A 339 -17.02 -23.88 12.45
C LEU A 339 -15.70 -24.64 12.70
N GLU A 340 -14.74 -24.56 11.78
CA GLU A 340 -13.40 -25.11 11.96
C GLU A 340 -12.68 -24.44 13.13
N HIS A 341 -12.67 -23.10 13.18
CA HIS A 341 -12.08 -22.34 14.29
C HIS A 341 -12.87 -22.49 15.60
N GLY A 342 -14.21 -22.52 15.53
CA GLY A 342 -15.05 -22.70 16.72
C GLY A 342 -14.90 -24.06 17.40
N SER A 343 -14.48 -25.10 16.67
CA SER A 343 -14.26 -26.44 17.25
C SER A 343 -12.92 -26.56 17.98
N ASN A 344 -11.97 -25.67 17.70
CA ASN A 344 -10.57 -25.76 18.15
C ASN A 344 -10.17 -24.57 19.05
N ILE A 345 -11.09 -24.06 19.87
CA ILE A 345 -10.80 -22.93 20.77
C ILE A 345 -9.95 -23.45 21.93
N GLU A 346 -8.63 -23.32 21.82
CA GLU A 346 -7.69 -23.70 22.88
C GLU A 346 -7.10 -22.48 23.59
N THR A 347 -7.05 -21.33 22.91
CA THR A 347 -6.36 -20.13 23.38
C THR A 347 -7.24 -18.87 23.39
N PRO A 348 -6.88 -17.85 24.19
CA PRO A 348 -7.54 -16.53 24.12
C PRO A 348 -7.43 -15.86 22.75
N CYS A 349 -6.35 -16.14 21.99
CA CYS A 349 -6.16 -15.64 20.64
C CYS A 349 -7.28 -16.15 19.71
N ASP A 350 -7.64 -17.43 19.83
CA ASP A 350 -8.71 -18.04 19.06
C ASP A 350 -10.07 -17.40 19.37
N THR A 351 -10.30 -17.02 20.63
CA THR A 351 -11.55 -16.34 21.03
C THR A 351 -11.67 -14.95 20.39
N ASN A 352 -10.57 -14.20 20.31
CA ASN A 352 -10.54 -12.88 19.69
C ASN A 352 -10.72 -12.99 18.17
N HIS A 353 -10.03 -13.92 17.52
CA HIS A 353 -10.18 -14.19 16.09
C HIS A 353 -11.60 -14.65 15.74
N LEU A 354 -12.19 -15.56 16.54
CA LEU A 354 -13.57 -16.00 16.36
C LEU A 354 -14.56 -14.84 16.53
N GLY A 355 -14.35 -13.97 17.52
CA GLY A 355 -15.15 -12.76 17.70
C GLY A 355 -15.07 -11.82 16.50
N PHE A 356 -13.90 -11.69 15.88
CA PHE A 356 -13.69 -10.93 14.64
C PHE A 356 -14.40 -11.55 13.43
N LEU A 357 -14.28 -12.87 13.22
CA LEU A 357 -15.01 -13.56 12.15
C LEU A 357 -16.52 -13.40 12.31
N VAL A 358 -17.03 -13.47 13.54
CA VAL A 358 -18.45 -13.23 13.84
C VAL A 358 -18.88 -11.81 13.48
N GLN A 359 -18.04 -10.79 13.68
CA GLN A 359 -18.35 -9.42 13.24
C GLN A 359 -18.52 -9.31 11.73
N ILE A 360 -17.60 -9.90 10.97
CA ILE A 360 -17.69 -9.96 9.49
C ILE A 360 -18.93 -10.72 9.08
N TYR A 361 -19.21 -11.86 9.72
CA TYR A 361 -20.37 -12.68 9.45
C TYR A 361 -21.69 -11.93 9.67
N CYS A 362 -21.81 -11.22 10.80
CA CYS A 362 -22.96 -10.35 11.09
C CYS A 362 -23.10 -9.24 10.04
N LEU A 363 -21.99 -8.66 9.58
CA LEU A 363 -21.99 -7.66 8.51
C LEU A 363 -22.53 -8.25 7.20
N LEU A 364 -22.07 -9.45 6.80
CA LEU A 364 -22.58 -10.15 5.60
C LEU A 364 -24.09 -10.42 5.69
N ILE A 365 -24.57 -10.88 6.86
CA ILE A 365 -26.01 -11.07 7.11
C ILE A 365 -26.76 -9.75 6.96
N SER A 366 -26.28 -8.66 7.57
CA SER A 366 -26.93 -7.35 7.45
C SER A 366 -27.07 -6.88 6.00
N LYS A 367 -26.18 -7.33 5.11
CA LYS A 367 -26.15 -6.99 3.68
C LYS A 367 -26.88 -7.97 2.77
N GLY A 368 -27.59 -8.95 3.34
CA GLY A 368 -28.47 -9.83 2.56
C GLY A 368 -28.04 -11.29 2.50
N MET A 369 -26.95 -11.68 3.16
CA MET A 369 -26.54 -13.09 3.21
C MET A 369 -27.64 -13.92 3.88
N GLU A 370 -28.02 -15.02 3.26
CA GLU A 370 -29.01 -15.95 3.79
C GLU A 370 -28.33 -17.23 4.27
N LEU A 371 -28.69 -17.66 5.48
CA LEU A 371 -28.18 -18.88 6.09
C LEU A 371 -29.15 -20.04 5.90
N LYS A 372 -28.62 -21.17 5.46
CA LYS A 372 -29.34 -22.44 5.41
C LYS A 372 -29.74 -22.85 6.83
N PRO A 373 -30.90 -23.51 7.02
CA PRO A 373 -31.33 -23.98 8.34
C PRO A 373 -30.29 -24.88 9.03
N SER A 374 -29.57 -25.70 8.25
CA SER A 374 -28.49 -26.56 8.73
C SER A 374 -27.31 -25.76 9.29
N GLU A 375 -26.93 -24.65 8.65
CA GLU A 375 -25.84 -23.78 9.10
C GLU A 375 -26.21 -23.07 10.40
N LYS A 376 -27.44 -22.57 10.53
CA LYS A 376 -27.93 -21.96 11.78
C LYS A 376 -27.85 -22.92 12.95
N LEU A 377 -28.25 -24.18 12.74
CA LEU A 377 -28.18 -25.20 13.77
C LEU A 377 -26.73 -25.47 14.20
N LEU A 378 -25.81 -25.59 13.23
CA LEU A 378 -24.38 -25.82 13.50
C LEU A 378 -23.76 -24.63 14.26
N ILE A 379 -24.11 -23.40 13.89
CA ILE A 379 -23.64 -22.18 14.56
C ILE A 379 -24.06 -22.19 16.04
N HIS A 380 -25.32 -22.52 16.34
CA HIS A 380 -25.78 -22.63 17.74
C HIS A 380 -25.13 -23.77 18.52
N GLN A 381 -24.80 -24.87 17.85
CA GLN A 381 -24.19 -26.03 18.50
C GLN A 381 -22.70 -25.84 18.79
N ARG A 382 -21.96 -25.14 17.91
CA ARG A 382 -20.50 -25.07 17.97
C ARG A 382 -19.94 -23.75 18.48
N LEU A 383 -20.66 -22.64 18.37
CA LEU A 383 -20.15 -21.36 18.84
C LEU A 383 -20.52 -21.08 20.30
N PRO A 384 -19.65 -20.35 21.04
CA PRO A 384 -20.02 -19.81 22.35
C PRO A 384 -21.33 -19.03 22.31
N GLY A 385 -22.17 -19.18 23.35
CA GLY A 385 -23.52 -18.61 23.42
C GLY A 385 -23.60 -17.13 23.03
N ARG A 386 -22.70 -16.30 23.56
CA ARG A 386 -22.63 -14.86 23.24
C ARG A 386 -22.43 -14.57 21.74
N LEU A 387 -21.62 -15.38 21.07
CA LEU A 387 -21.30 -15.19 19.65
C LEU A 387 -22.45 -15.69 18.76
N SER A 388 -23.06 -16.83 19.10
CA SER A 388 -24.24 -17.32 18.38
C SER A 388 -25.46 -16.41 18.56
N GLU A 389 -25.64 -15.82 19.75
CA GLU A 389 -26.64 -14.78 20.00
C GLU A 389 -26.42 -13.53 19.13
N SER A 390 -25.18 -13.11 18.94
CA SER A 390 -24.85 -11.96 18.08
C SER A 390 -25.25 -12.21 16.62
N ILE A 391 -24.98 -13.42 16.10
CA ILE A 391 -25.41 -13.84 14.76
C ILE A 391 -26.95 -13.89 14.67
N SER A 392 -27.60 -14.44 15.69
CA SER A 392 -29.07 -14.54 15.75
C SER A 392 -29.73 -13.16 15.71
N ALA A 393 -29.19 -12.21 16.49
CA ALA A 393 -29.63 -10.83 16.49
C ALA A 393 -29.49 -10.18 15.11
N ALA A 394 -28.37 -10.41 14.41
CA ALA A 394 -28.16 -9.90 13.05
C ALA A 394 -29.18 -10.48 12.05
N ILE A 395 -29.51 -11.78 12.15
CA ILE A 395 -30.54 -12.43 11.32
C ILE A 395 -31.92 -11.79 11.56
N ASP A 396 -32.28 -11.58 12.83
CA ASP A 396 -33.60 -11.02 13.16
C ASP A 396 -33.71 -9.54 12.76
N GLN A 397 -32.63 -8.77 12.90
CA GLN A 397 -32.54 -7.41 12.37
C GLN A 397 -32.73 -7.40 10.85
N GLN A 398 -32.04 -8.26 10.11
CA GLN A 398 -32.16 -8.36 8.66
C GLN A 398 -33.60 -8.69 8.22
N LYS A 399 -34.28 -9.61 8.92
CA LYS A 399 -35.71 -9.92 8.66
C LYS A 399 -36.61 -8.71 8.90
N LEU A 400 -36.36 -7.97 9.98
CA LEU A 400 -37.13 -6.77 10.31
C LEU A 400 -36.96 -5.70 9.23
N GLU A 401 -35.73 -5.45 8.77
CA GLU A 401 -35.45 -4.52 7.69
C GLU A 401 -36.10 -4.93 6.37
N LYS A 402 -36.07 -6.22 6.00
CA LYS A 402 -36.79 -6.76 4.83
C LYS A 402 -38.30 -6.52 4.93
N LYS A 403 -38.89 -6.72 6.13
CA LYS A 403 -40.31 -6.47 6.39
C LYS A 403 -40.69 -4.99 6.29
N VAL A 404 -39.84 -4.09 6.79
CA VAL A 404 -40.06 -2.64 6.68
C VAL A 404 -39.98 -2.20 5.21
N LYS A 405 -38.96 -2.66 4.47
CA LYS A 405 -38.81 -2.35 3.04
C LYS A 405 -39.99 -2.86 2.20
N SER A 406 -40.49 -4.07 2.45
CA SER A 406 -41.65 -4.61 1.74
C SER A 406 -42.94 -3.85 2.05
N GLN A 407 -43.15 -3.43 3.30
CA GLN A 407 -44.30 -2.60 3.68
C GLN A 407 -44.22 -1.18 3.08
N ALA A 408 -43.03 -0.58 3.03
CA ALA A 408 -42.81 0.73 2.40
C ALA A 408 -43.06 0.66 0.89
N ALA A 409 -42.56 -0.37 0.22
CA ALA A 409 -42.81 -0.60 -1.21
C ALA A 409 -44.30 -0.81 -1.50
N ALA A 410 -45.02 -1.59 -0.68
CA ALA A 410 -46.46 -1.78 -0.83
C ALA A 410 -47.26 -0.47 -0.67
N LYS A 411 -46.89 0.39 0.30
CA LYS A 411 -47.51 1.71 0.48
C LYS A 411 -47.18 2.68 -0.67
N GLY A 412 -45.94 2.66 -1.16
CA GLY A 412 -45.52 3.45 -2.32
C GLY A 412 -46.29 3.08 -3.59
N ALA A 413 -46.46 1.79 -3.86
CA ALA A 413 -47.25 1.30 -4.99
C ALA A 413 -48.73 1.71 -4.90
N GLN A 414 -49.32 1.64 -3.70
CA GLN A 414 -50.70 2.12 -3.49
C GLN A 414 -50.82 3.63 -3.76
N SER A 415 -49.89 4.46 -3.29
CA SER A 415 -49.91 5.91 -3.55
C SER A 415 -49.83 6.26 -5.05
N TRP A 416 -48.98 5.56 -5.81
CA TRP A 416 -48.87 5.73 -7.27
C TRP A 416 -50.13 5.29 -8.02
N THR A 417 -50.83 4.25 -7.54
CA THR A 417 -52.13 3.89 -8.12
C THR A 417 -53.17 5.00 -7.90
N TRP A 418 -53.18 5.68 -6.75
CA TRP A 418 -54.11 6.81 -6.54
C TRP A 418 -53.82 8.03 -7.41
N THR A 419 -52.54 8.39 -7.61
CA THR A 419 -52.17 9.53 -8.46
C THR A 419 -52.35 9.24 -9.96
N SER A 420 -52.13 8.01 -10.40
CA SER A 420 -52.43 7.52 -11.75
C SER A 420 -53.93 7.59 -12.08
N TRP A 421 -54.79 7.19 -11.14
CA TRP A 421 -56.25 7.27 -11.32
C TRP A 421 -56.77 8.71 -11.34
N LEU A 422 -56.19 9.62 -10.55
CA LEU A 422 -56.59 11.04 -10.56
C LEU A 422 -56.10 11.80 -11.81
N GLY A 423 -54.95 11.40 -12.38
CA GLY A 423 -54.43 11.97 -13.63
C GLY A 423 -55.16 11.53 -14.90
N ALA A 424 -55.95 10.45 -14.87
CA ALA A 424 -56.77 9.97 -15.98
C ALA A 424 -58.21 10.55 -15.98
N LEU A 425 -58.56 11.35 -14.97
CA LEU A 425 -59.86 12.00 -14.80
C LEU A 425 -59.85 13.51 -15.15
N TRP A 426 -58.74 13.99 -15.70
CA TRP A 426 -58.56 15.31 -16.32
C TRP A 426 -58.09 15.11 -17.75
#